data_AF-A0A0H2RV87-F1
#
_entry.id   AF-A0A0H2RV87-F1
#
_cell.length_a   1.000
_cell.length_b   1.000
_cell.length_c   1.000
_cell.angle_alpha   90.00
_cell.angle_beta   90.00
_cell.angle_gamma   90.00
#
_symmetry.space_group_name_H-M   'P 1'
#
loop_
_entity.id
_entity.type
_entity.pdbx_description
1 polymer ?
#
loop_
_entity_poly.entity_id
_entity_poly.type
_entity_poly.pdbx_seq_one_letter_code
_entity_poly.pdbx_strand_id
1 'polypeptide(L)'
;MSPRWAPYEYYFVEDEDIFHRTQKSDVWAFGMTVLELLTGNPPYAYIIADHRVSTEIKMGRLPRKPDINDSDPHTELKHFMWSICLKCWRLKPEERPSMREILEEMLDYPLKDIHSVTVDARRQGISQRN
;
A
#
# COMPACT_ATOMS: atom_id res chain seq x y z
N MET A 1 12.91 1.18 11.87
CA MET A 1 11.70 1.20 11.02
C MET A 1 11.85 2.33 10.02
N SER A 2 11.55 2.12 8.74
CA SER A 2 11.57 3.23 7.76
C SER A 2 10.43 4.20 8.07
N PRO A 3 10.66 5.53 8.12
CA PRO A 3 9.63 6.51 8.49
C PRO A 3 8.47 6.55 7.49
N ARG A 4 8.69 6.13 6.23
CA ARG A 4 7.66 6.07 5.18
C ARG A 4 6.58 5.01 5.43
N TRP A 5 6.86 4.03 6.28
CA TRP A 5 5.92 2.99 6.72
C TRP A 5 5.48 3.16 8.17
N ALA A 6 6.04 4.12 8.91
CA ALA A 6 5.67 4.35 10.30
C ALA A 6 4.21 4.83 10.37
N PRO A 7 3.39 4.27 11.27
CA PRO A 7 2.00 4.64 11.39
C PRO A 7 1.84 6.01 12.06
N TYR A 8 0.69 6.66 11.86
CA TYR A 8 0.42 7.99 12.41
C TYR A 8 0.69 8.09 13.92
N GLU A 9 0.20 7.12 14.68
CA GLU A 9 0.33 7.03 16.14
C GLU A 9 1.78 6.86 16.63
N TYR A 10 2.71 6.43 15.78
CA TYR A 10 4.13 6.30 16.14
C TYR A 10 4.73 7.66 16.56
N TYR A 11 4.24 8.76 16.00
CA TYR A 11 4.80 10.10 16.23
C TYR A 11 4.21 10.83 17.45
N PHE A 12 3.36 10.15 18.22
CA PHE A 12 2.69 10.67 19.41
C PHE A 12 2.95 9.84 20.66
N VAL A 13 3.84 8.84 20.56
CA VAL A 13 4.39 8.16 21.74
C VAL A 13 5.27 9.14 22.50
N GLU A 14 5.11 9.21 23.82
CA GLU A 14 5.89 10.08 24.69
C GLU A 14 7.36 9.63 24.71
N ASP A 15 8.29 10.56 24.96
CA ASP A 15 9.74 10.32 24.81
C ASP A 15 10.29 9.20 25.73
N GLU A 16 9.57 8.85 26.80
CA GLU A 16 9.92 7.76 27.72
C GLU A 16 9.27 6.41 27.36
N ASP A 17 8.31 6.40 26.43
CA ASP A 17 7.55 5.22 26.05
C ASP A 17 8.11 4.56 24.78
N ILE A 18 8.04 3.22 24.74
CA ILE A 18 8.40 2.45 23.56
C ILE A 18 7.14 2.25 22.71
N PHE A 19 7.20 2.62 21.43
CA PHE A 19 6.13 2.27 20.51
C PHE A 19 5.98 0.75 20.39
N HIS A 20 4.84 0.24 20.86
CA HIS A 20 4.47 -1.16 20.69
C HIS A 20 3.77 -1.37 19.36
N ARG A 21 4.37 -2.23 18.51
CA ARG A 21 3.74 -2.66 17.27
C ARG A 21 2.44 -3.38 17.55
N THR A 22 1.41 -3.04 16.79
CA THR A 22 0.08 -3.64 16.86
C THR A 22 -0.32 -4.17 15.48
N GLN A 23 -1.35 -5.03 15.44
CA GLN A 23 -1.94 -5.45 14.17
C GLN A 23 -2.42 -4.24 13.34
N LYS A 24 -2.88 -3.16 13.99
CA LYS A 24 -3.34 -1.95 13.31
C LYS A 24 -2.17 -1.11 12.77
N SER A 25 -0.99 -1.14 13.40
CA SER A 25 0.21 -0.54 12.81
C SER A 25 0.70 -1.34 11.60
N ASP A 26 0.57 -2.67 11.64
CA ASP A 26 0.92 -3.51 10.49
C ASP A 26 -0.03 -3.26 9.30
N VAL A 27 -1.33 -3.03 9.56
CA VAL A 27 -2.31 -2.64 8.52
C VAL A 27 -1.92 -1.31 7.86
N TRP A 28 -1.48 -0.31 8.63
CA TRP A 28 -0.98 0.94 8.06
C TRP A 28 0.22 0.71 7.12
N ALA A 29 1.20 -0.05 7.61
CA ALA A 29 2.39 -0.39 6.83
C ALA A 29 2.03 -1.21 5.58
N PHE A 30 1.05 -2.09 5.66
CA PHE A 30 0.52 -2.83 4.51
C PHE A 30 -0.04 -1.87 3.45
N GLY A 31 -0.83 -0.85 3.83
CA GLY A 31 -1.30 0.17 2.89
C GLY A 31 -0.16 0.91 2.18
N MET A 32 0.94 1.19 2.89
CA MET A 32 2.14 1.77 2.30
C MET A 32 2.82 0.83 1.30
N THR A 33 2.88 -0.47 1.61
CA THR A 33 3.37 -1.50 0.67
C THR A 33 2.47 -1.63 -0.56
N VAL A 34 1.14 -1.57 -0.42
CA VAL A 34 0.22 -1.60 -1.57
C VAL A 34 0.45 -0.38 -2.47
N LEU A 35 0.69 0.81 -1.92
CA LEU A 35 1.06 1.98 -2.70
C LEU A 35 2.38 1.80 -3.44
N GLU A 36 3.37 1.21 -2.79
CA GLU A 36 4.66 0.92 -3.41
C GLU A 36 4.50 -0.02 -4.60
N LEU A 37 3.70 -1.09 -4.46
CA LEU A 37 3.35 -1.98 -5.57
C LEU A 37 2.61 -1.26 -6.69
N LEU A 38 1.67 -0.38 -6.35
CA LEU A 38 0.86 0.37 -7.31
C LEU A 38 1.68 1.37 -8.14
N THR A 39 2.73 1.94 -7.56
CA THR A 39 3.51 3.04 -8.17
C THR A 39 4.92 2.64 -8.58
N GLY A 40 5.42 1.48 -8.15
CA GLY A 40 6.82 1.08 -8.27
C GLY A 40 7.80 1.96 -7.49
N ASN A 41 7.30 2.83 -6.61
CA ASN A 41 8.08 3.83 -5.89
C ASN A 41 7.77 3.78 -4.39
N PRO A 42 8.72 4.11 -3.51
CA PRO A 42 8.45 4.16 -2.08
C PRO A 42 7.37 5.21 -1.76
N PRO A 43 6.57 5.02 -0.68
CA PRO A 43 5.62 6.02 -0.23
C PRO A 43 6.30 7.38 -0.04
N TYR A 44 5.59 8.45 -0.41
CA TYR A 44 6.12 9.82 -0.40
C TYR A 44 7.38 10.01 -1.26
N ALA A 45 7.57 9.29 -2.37
CA ALA A 45 8.75 9.42 -3.24
C ALA A 45 9.02 10.87 -3.72
N TYR A 46 7.99 11.72 -3.77
CA TYR A 46 8.11 13.15 -4.08
C TYR A 46 8.77 13.99 -2.95
N ILE A 47 9.07 13.38 -1.80
CA ILE A 47 9.77 13.98 -0.67
C ILE A 47 11.12 13.28 -0.50
N ILE A 48 12.20 14.03 -0.73
CA ILE A 48 13.56 13.49 -0.68
C ILE A 48 13.98 13.17 0.76
N ALA A 49 13.71 14.08 1.71
CA ALA A 49 14.21 13.97 3.06
C ALA A 49 13.20 13.27 4.00
N ASP A 50 13.64 12.21 4.66
CA ASP A 50 12.80 11.37 5.53
C ASP A 50 12.20 12.13 6.73
N HIS A 51 12.91 13.11 7.30
CA HIS A 51 12.34 13.95 8.37
C HIS A 51 11.13 14.77 7.90
N ARG A 52 11.07 15.14 6.61
CA ARG A 52 9.91 15.81 6.04
C ARG A 52 8.75 14.84 5.88
N VAL A 53 9.00 13.58 5.54
CA VAL A 53 7.96 12.53 5.52
C VAL A 53 7.37 12.35 6.92
N SER A 54 8.21 12.25 7.95
CA SER A 54 7.75 12.20 9.34
C SER A 54 6.88 13.41 9.71
N THR A 55 7.24 14.60 9.21
CA THR A 55 6.45 15.83 9.42
C THR A 55 5.08 15.75 8.74
N GLU A 56 5.02 15.29 7.48
CA GLU A 56 3.75 15.11 6.77
C GLU A 56 2.84 14.12 7.50
N ILE A 57 3.37 12.96 7.91
CA ILE A 57 2.61 11.96 8.64
C ILE A 57 2.10 12.54 9.97
N LYS A 58 2.96 13.21 10.75
CA LYS A 58 2.55 13.86 12.01
C LYS A 58 1.44 14.91 11.81
N MET A 59 1.42 15.57 10.65
CA MET A 59 0.35 16.51 10.26
C MET A 59 -0.92 15.81 9.72
N GLY A 60 -0.96 14.48 9.70
CA GLY A 60 -2.09 13.70 9.17
C GLY A 60 -2.16 13.71 7.65
N ARG A 61 -1.10 14.13 6.95
CA ARG A 61 -1.07 14.16 5.48
C ARG A 61 -0.65 12.81 4.94
N LEU A 62 -1.49 12.25 4.08
CA LEU A 62 -1.31 10.96 3.44
C LEU A 62 -0.50 11.07 2.14
N PRO A 63 -0.02 9.94 1.58
CA PRO A 63 0.59 9.95 0.25
C PRO A 63 -0.38 10.52 -0.80
N ARG A 64 0.19 11.13 -1.85
CA ARG A 64 -0.61 11.64 -2.97
C ARG A 64 -1.27 10.46 -3.70
N LYS A 65 -2.51 10.66 -4.17
CA LYS A 65 -3.15 9.72 -5.08
C LYS A 65 -2.24 9.53 -6.30
N PRO A 66 -1.92 8.28 -6.69
CA PRO A 66 -1.14 8.03 -7.88
C PRO A 66 -1.92 8.42 -9.13
N ASP A 67 -1.18 8.79 -10.17
CA ASP A 67 -1.77 9.03 -11.49
C ASP A 67 -2.19 7.68 -12.08
N ILE A 68 -3.50 7.51 -12.30
CA ILE A 68 -4.09 6.29 -12.84
C ILE A 68 -4.67 6.67 -14.20
N ASN A 69 -4.06 6.17 -15.26
CA ASN A 69 -4.48 6.42 -16.63
C ASN A 69 -5.74 5.63 -16.95
N ASP A 70 -6.85 6.29 -17.27
CA ASP A 70 -8.13 5.65 -17.62
C ASP A 70 -8.04 4.69 -18.81
N SER A 71 -7.04 4.86 -19.69
CA SER A 71 -6.79 3.97 -20.83
C SER A 71 -6.08 2.65 -20.46
N ASP A 72 -5.63 2.49 -19.22
CA ASP A 72 -4.93 1.30 -18.75
C ASP A 72 -5.93 0.12 -18.60
N PRO A 73 -5.64 -1.08 -19.14
CA PRO A 73 -6.51 -2.25 -18.96
C PRO A 73 -6.70 -2.66 -17.49
N HIS A 74 -5.84 -2.21 -16.59
CA HIS A 74 -5.88 -2.48 -15.15
C HIS A 74 -6.35 -1.29 -14.31
N THR A 75 -6.90 -0.22 -14.90
CA THR A 75 -7.41 0.98 -14.20
C THR A 75 -8.30 0.63 -13.00
N GLU A 76 -9.27 -0.26 -13.18
CA GLU A 76 -10.18 -0.67 -12.11
C GLU A 76 -9.45 -1.32 -10.93
N LEU A 77 -8.49 -2.20 -11.21
CA LEU A 77 -7.67 -2.83 -10.17
C LEU A 77 -6.81 -1.80 -9.44
N LYS A 78 -6.25 -0.84 -10.17
CA LYS A 78 -5.46 0.26 -9.59
C LYS A 78 -6.31 1.15 -8.67
N HIS A 79 -7.55 1.45 -9.07
CA HIS A 79 -8.50 2.15 -8.21
C HIS A 79 -8.89 1.35 -6.98
N PHE A 80 -9.11 0.04 -7.14
CA PHE A 80 -9.38 -0.86 -6.03
C PHE A 80 -8.21 -0.90 -5.03
N MET A 81 -6.98 -1.11 -5.49
CA MET A 81 -5.78 -1.09 -4.65
C MET A 81 -5.62 0.24 -3.92
N TRP A 82 -5.86 1.36 -4.60
CA TRP A 82 -5.85 2.69 -3.97
C TRP A 82 -6.93 2.82 -2.88
N SER A 83 -8.11 2.24 -3.07
CA SER A 83 -9.17 2.24 -2.05
C SER A 83 -8.76 1.45 -0.79
N ILE A 84 -8.03 0.33 -0.96
CA ILE A 84 -7.45 -0.43 0.16
C ILE A 84 -6.44 0.44 0.92
N CYS A 85 -5.55 1.15 0.23
CA CYS A 85 -4.62 2.07 0.86
C CYS A 85 -5.33 3.10 1.77
N LEU A 86 -6.39 3.73 1.27
CA LEU A 86 -7.16 4.72 2.03
C LEU A 86 -7.82 4.13 3.29
N LYS A 87 -8.28 2.87 3.23
CA LYS A 87 -8.82 2.17 4.41
C LYS A 87 -7.71 1.86 5.44
N CYS A 88 -6.53 1.47 4.97
CA CYS A 88 -5.38 1.20 5.83
C CYS A 88 -4.85 2.43 6.55
N TRP A 89 -5.01 3.63 5.96
CA TRP A 89 -4.46 4.88 6.51
C TRP A 89 -5.47 5.72 7.30
N ARG A 90 -6.49 5.10 7.90
CA ARG A 90 -7.29 5.78 8.93
C ARG A 90 -6.39 6.20 10.08
N LEU A 91 -6.48 7.46 10.48
CA LEU A 91 -5.60 8.03 11.51
C LEU A 91 -5.81 7.33 12.86
N LYS A 92 -7.07 7.04 13.20
CA LYS A 92 -7.42 6.21 14.36
C LYS A 92 -7.17 4.73 14.06
N PRO A 93 -6.31 4.03 14.82
CA PRO A 93 -6.00 2.61 14.56
C PRO A 93 -7.23 1.69 14.55
N GLU A 94 -8.23 1.97 15.39
CA GLU A 94 -9.47 1.21 15.50
C GLU A 94 -10.39 1.33 14.27
N GLU A 95 -10.26 2.41 13.49
CA GLU A 95 -11.03 2.61 12.25
C GLU A 95 -10.42 1.88 11.04
N ARG A 96 -9.18 1.38 11.17
CA ARG A 96 -8.55 0.57 10.12
C ARG A 96 -9.20 -0.82 10.10
N PRO A 97 -9.39 -1.44 8.93
CA PRO A 97 -9.84 -2.82 8.86
C PRO A 97 -8.81 -3.77 9.50
N SER A 98 -9.22 -4.99 9.81
CA SER A 98 -8.33 -6.11 10.05
C SER A 98 -7.75 -6.63 8.74
N MET A 99 -6.61 -7.31 8.80
CA MET A 99 -6.06 -7.99 7.62
C MET A 99 -7.00 -9.06 7.05
N ARG A 100 -7.88 -9.62 7.89
CA ARG A 100 -8.91 -10.57 7.46
C ARG A 100 -9.96 -9.88 6.57
N GLU A 101 -10.48 -8.74 7.01
CA GLU A 101 -11.45 -7.96 6.21
C GLU A 101 -10.83 -7.49 4.89
N ILE A 102 -9.55 -7.06 4.91
CA ILE A 102 -8.81 -6.71 3.69
C ILE A 102 -8.73 -7.94 2.75
N LEU A 103 -8.37 -9.10 3.29
CA LEU A 103 -8.26 -10.33 2.48
C LEU A 103 -9.60 -10.74 1.89
N GLU A 104 -10.68 -10.71 2.67
CA GLU A 104 -12.03 -11.01 2.22
C GLU A 104 -12.45 -10.06 1.09
N GLU A 105 -12.17 -8.76 1.22
CA GLU A 105 -12.43 -7.77 0.18
C GLU A 105 -11.58 -8.00 -1.09
N MET A 106 -10.31 -8.35 -0.94
CA MET A 106 -9.42 -8.67 -2.08
C MET A 106 -9.83 -9.96 -2.81
N LEU A 107 -10.40 -10.92 -2.10
CA LEU A 107 -10.91 -12.17 -2.69
C LEU A 107 -12.26 -11.98 -3.37
N ASP A 108 -13.10 -11.06 -2.87
CA ASP A 108 -14.39 -10.72 -3.47
C ASP A 108 -14.24 -9.79 -4.68
N TYR A 109 -13.12 -9.07 -4.79
CA TYR A 109 -12.83 -8.27 -5.97
C TYR A 109 -12.90 -9.16 -7.22
N PRO A 110 -13.74 -8.83 -8.22
CA PRO A 110 -13.95 -9.67 -9.38
C PRO A 110 -12.64 -9.78 -10.15
N LEU A 111 -11.96 -10.90 -9.93
CA LEU A 111 -10.74 -11.28 -10.62
C LEU A 111 -11.08 -11.61 -12.07
N LYS A 112 -11.34 -10.57 -12.86
CA LYS A 112 -11.34 -10.67 -14.31
C LYS A 112 -9.90 -10.95 -14.72
N ASP A 113 -9.61 -12.21 -15.03
CA ASP A 113 -8.43 -12.67 -15.75
C ASP A 113 -7.09 -12.81 -14.99
N ILE A 114 -7.04 -13.39 -13.78
CA ILE A 114 -5.76 -13.96 -13.27
C ILE A 114 -5.27 -15.14 -14.14
N HIS A 115 -6.15 -15.75 -14.94
CA HIS A 115 -5.81 -16.89 -15.81
C HIS A 115 -4.98 -16.50 -17.05
N SER A 116 -4.76 -15.22 -17.35
CA SER A 116 -3.87 -14.80 -18.45
C SER A 116 -2.40 -14.75 -18.03
N VAL A 117 -2.10 -14.43 -16.76
CA VAL A 117 -0.73 -14.28 -16.23
C VAL A 117 0.05 -15.61 -16.23
N THR A 118 -0.63 -16.74 -16.04
CA THR A 118 -0.01 -18.08 -16.05
C THR A 118 0.27 -18.62 -17.45
N VAL A 119 -0.35 -18.09 -18.50
CA VAL A 119 -0.18 -18.60 -19.87
C VAL A 119 1.02 -17.96 -20.57
N ASP A 120 1.30 -16.69 -20.30
CA ASP A 120 2.40 -15.97 -20.98
C ASP A 120 3.78 -16.31 -20.42
N ALA A 121 3.90 -16.58 -19.12
CA ALA A 121 5.16 -17.04 -18.51
C ALA A 121 5.63 -18.41 -19.04
N ARG A 122 4.73 -19.24 -19.60
CA ARG A 122 5.07 -20.52 -20.23
C ARG A 122 5.43 -20.39 -21.72
N ARG A 123 4.98 -19.34 -22.40
CA ARG A 123 5.26 -19.16 -23.84
C ARG A 123 6.63 -18.56 -24.12
N GLN A 124 7.18 -17.75 -23.22
CA GLN A 124 8.49 -17.11 -23.41
C GLN A 124 9.71 -18.01 -23.06
N GLY A 125 9.48 -19.27 -22.62
CA GLY A 125 10.55 -20.20 -22.23
C GLY A 125 10.92 -21.29 -23.26
N ILE A 126 10.28 -21.35 -24.44
CA ILE A 126 10.47 -22.46 -25.41
C ILE A 126 10.89 -21.94 -26.80
N SER A 127 11.75 -20.93 -26.87
CA SER A 127 12.39 -20.58 -28.13
C SER A 127 13.81 -20.07 -27.89
N GLN A 128 14.73 -20.97 -27.52
CA GLN A 128 16.15 -20.98 -27.92
C GLN A 128 16.77 -22.33 -27.54
N ARG A 129 16.62 -23.33 -28.41
CA ARG A 129 17.57 -24.44 -28.59
C ARG A 129 17.50 -24.88 -30.05
N ASN A 130 18.32 -24.24 -30.89
CA ASN A 130 18.87 -24.83 -32.10
C ASN A 130 20.33 -25.16 -31.81
#